data_AF-A0A1F4Y1J3-F1
#
_entry.id   AF-A0A1F4Y1J3-F1
#
_cell.length_a   1.000
_cell.length_b   1.000
_cell.length_c   1.000
_cell.angle_alpha   90.00
_cell.angle_beta   90.00
_cell.angle_gamma   90.00
#
_symmetry.space_group_name_H-M   'P 1'
#
loop_
_entity.id
_entity.type
_entity.pdbx_description
1 polymer ?
#
loop_
_entity_poly.entity_id
_entity_poly.type
_entity_poly.pdbx_seq_one_letter_code
_entity_poly.pdbx_strand_id
1 'polypeptide(L)'
;MQEMKGEGQNKQQGLSWSTPASGAQAPKQPTPAPVSAHAPITAIMPPTPKGGGGAKYAGMIGIGILAGVLAAWGYSTLYAPVATNTTSEKTTTDTSNTNDKNITAVGALGVDTNTLPTIGSSASLSIMSPQRPGDSVAIESAIVAVPTWIVVYEDKDGTPGNALGAALFFPGQPSGTVELLRSTVSGKSYLAVKQQDNGDRKFSLKDDAYLAENGKVMWVPFEVK
;
A
#
# COMPACT_ATOMS: atom_id res chain seq x y z
N MET A 1 9.02 36.78 -79.90
CA MET A 1 8.47 35.57 -80.55
C MET A 1 8.16 34.56 -79.46
N GLN A 2 6.87 34.16 -79.38
CA GLN A 2 6.31 32.90 -78.82
C GLN A 2 6.56 32.61 -77.33
N GLU A 3 5.59 32.79 -76.43
CA GLU A 3 4.39 31.94 -76.15
C GLU A 3 4.69 30.48 -75.80
N MET A 4 4.39 30.10 -74.55
CA MET A 4 3.85 28.80 -74.05
C MET A 4 3.83 28.92 -72.50
N LYS A 5 2.72 29.26 -71.83
CA LYS A 5 1.48 28.49 -71.55
C LYS A 5 1.75 27.22 -70.71
N GLY A 6 1.21 27.19 -69.50
CA GLY A 6 1.31 26.03 -68.61
C GLY A 6 0.81 26.27 -67.19
N GLU A 7 -0.51 26.42 -67.04
CA GLU A 7 -1.25 26.27 -65.79
C GLU A 7 -0.96 24.92 -65.10
N GLY A 8 -1.12 24.91 -63.76
CA GLY A 8 -1.89 23.83 -63.15
C GLY A 8 -1.26 23.08 -61.99
N GLN A 9 -2.07 23.01 -60.93
CA GLN A 9 -2.33 21.80 -60.12
C GLN A 9 -1.50 21.61 -58.83
N ASN A 10 -1.94 22.37 -57.82
CA ASN A 10 -2.65 21.84 -56.64
C ASN A 10 -2.41 20.35 -56.33
N LYS A 11 -1.38 20.06 -55.51
CA LYS A 11 -1.19 18.76 -54.87
C LYS A 11 -1.95 18.70 -53.55
N GLN A 12 -3.27 18.49 -53.61
CA GLN A 12 -4.00 17.92 -52.48
C GLN A 12 -3.84 16.41 -52.54
N GLN A 13 -2.95 15.90 -51.70
CA GLN A 13 -2.72 14.48 -51.51
C GLN A 13 -3.94 13.91 -50.78
N GLY A 14 -4.54 12.90 -51.39
CA GLY A 14 -5.71 12.20 -50.88
C GLY A 14 -5.39 11.46 -49.58
N LEU A 15 -6.19 11.72 -48.56
CA LEU A 15 -6.43 10.79 -47.48
C LEU A 15 -7.80 10.16 -47.75
N SER A 16 -7.73 9.01 -48.40
CA SER A 16 -8.85 8.12 -48.69
C SER A 16 -9.41 7.56 -47.38
N TRP A 17 -10.58 8.01 -46.95
CA TRP A 17 -11.37 7.34 -45.92
C TRP A 17 -12.33 6.37 -46.61
N SER A 18 -11.89 5.12 -46.76
CA SER A 18 -12.76 4.03 -47.18
C SER A 18 -13.63 3.59 -46.00
N THR A 19 -14.95 3.67 -46.15
CA THR A 19 -15.92 2.98 -45.28
C THR A 19 -16.39 1.71 -45.99
N PRO A 20 -16.35 0.56 -45.33
CA PRO A 20 -17.49 -0.36 -45.31
C PRO A 20 -17.64 -1.03 -43.93
N ALA A 21 -18.76 -1.53 -43.44
CA ALA A 21 -20.11 -1.70 -43.97
C ALA A 21 -21.07 -1.72 -42.77
N SER A 22 -22.26 -1.15 -42.97
CA SER A 22 -23.43 -1.38 -42.13
C SER A 22 -23.85 -2.85 -42.25
N GLY A 23 -23.78 -3.62 -41.16
CA GLY A 23 -24.26 -5.00 -41.15
C GLY A 23 -23.74 -5.87 -40.02
N ALA A 24 -24.09 -5.56 -38.77
CA ALA A 24 -24.10 -6.55 -37.70
C ALA A 24 -25.29 -6.26 -36.78
N GLN A 25 -26.24 -7.19 -36.83
CA GLN A 25 -27.50 -7.18 -36.10
C GLN A 25 -27.23 -7.18 -34.59
N ALA A 26 -27.91 -6.28 -33.87
CA ALA A 26 -27.96 -6.31 -32.42
C ALA A 26 -28.58 -7.64 -31.94
N PRO A 27 -27.98 -8.33 -30.95
CA PRO A 27 -28.62 -9.48 -30.33
C PRO A 27 -29.90 -9.00 -29.62
N LYS A 28 -31.03 -9.60 -29.98
CA LYS A 28 -32.32 -9.40 -29.32
C LYS A 28 -32.17 -9.74 -27.83
N GLN A 29 -32.34 -8.73 -27.00
CA GLN A 29 -32.41 -8.85 -25.54
C GLN A 29 -33.57 -9.80 -25.18
N PRO A 30 -33.33 -10.89 -24.44
CA PRO A 30 -34.41 -11.72 -23.95
C PRO A 30 -35.25 -10.92 -22.94
N THR A 31 -36.54 -10.86 -23.20
CA THR A 31 -37.55 -10.27 -22.32
C THR A 31 -37.50 -10.96 -20.95
N PRO A 32 -37.34 -10.24 -19.83
CA PRO A 32 -37.48 -10.85 -18.52
C PRO A 32 -38.94 -11.26 -18.32
N ALA A 33 -39.13 -12.51 -17.91
CA ALA A 33 -40.42 -13.06 -17.51
C ALA A 33 -41.04 -12.24 -16.36
N PRO A 34 -42.38 -12.18 -16.24
CA PRO A 34 -43.03 -11.49 -15.15
C PRO A 34 -42.64 -12.12 -13.80
N VAL A 35 -42.10 -11.29 -12.92
CA VAL A 35 -41.82 -11.61 -11.52
C VAL A 35 -43.10 -12.07 -10.83
N SER A 36 -43.13 -13.33 -10.43
CA SER A 36 -44.19 -13.88 -9.60
C SER A 36 -44.15 -13.21 -8.22
N ALA A 37 -45.28 -12.67 -7.78
CA ALA A 37 -45.42 -12.02 -6.49
C ALA A 37 -45.22 -13.03 -5.36
N HIS A 38 -44.17 -12.87 -4.56
CA HIS A 38 -44.00 -13.58 -3.30
C HIS A 38 -44.81 -12.89 -2.19
N ALA A 39 -45.56 -13.71 -1.46
CA ALA A 39 -46.46 -13.37 -0.37
C ALA A 39 -45.81 -12.54 0.77
N PRO A 40 -46.61 -11.80 1.57
CA PRO A 40 -46.09 -11.07 2.73
C PRO A 40 -45.45 -12.02 3.74
N ILE A 41 -44.19 -11.73 4.07
CA ILE A 41 -43.45 -12.38 5.14
C ILE A 41 -44.12 -11.98 6.45
N THR A 42 -44.78 -12.94 7.08
CA THR A 42 -45.36 -12.78 8.42
C THR A 42 -44.21 -12.59 9.41
N ALA A 43 -44.18 -11.44 10.09
CA ALA A 43 -43.24 -11.16 11.16
C ALA A 43 -43.48 -12.13 12.32
N ILE A 44 -42.54 -13.05 12.56
CA ILE A 44 -42.54 -13.91 13.73
C ILE A 44 -41.83 -13.14 14.85
N MET A 45 -42.62 -12.62 15.79
CA MET A 45 -42.14 -12.04 17.04
C MET A 45 -41.32 -13.08 17.84
N PRO A 46 -40.19 -12.70 18.48
CA PRO A 46 -39.58 -13.55 19.48
C PRO A 46 -40.47 -13.63 20.74
N PRO A 47 -40.54 -14.79 21.42
CA PRO A 47 -41.30 -14.90 22.67
C PRO A 47 -40.63 -14.08 23.77
N THR A 48 -41.44 -13.31 24.48
CA THR A 48 -41.05 -12.59 25.70
C THR A 48 -40.77 -13.59 26.82
N PRO A 49 -39.59 -13.60 27.46
CA PRO A 49 -39.39 -14.38 28.67
C PRO A 49 -40.03 -13.66 29.86
N LYS A 50 -41.06 -14.30 30.40
CA LYS A 50 -41.76 -13.95 31.64
C LYS A 50 -40.80 -14.11 32.81
N GLY A 51 -40.53 -13.02 33.53
CA GLY A 51 -39.64 -13.00 34.68
C GLY A 51 -40.19 -13.73 35.90
N GLY A 52 -39.27 -14.22 36.74
CA GLY A 52 -39.54 -14.67 38.09
C GLY A 52 -38.31 -15.28 38.76
N GLY A 53 -37.80 -14.61 39.81
CA GLY A 53 -36.87 -15.21 40.78
C GLY A 53 -35.55 -14.48 40.92
N GLY A 54 -35.41 -13.66 41.98
CA GLY A 54 -34.31 -12.72 42.15
C GLY A 54 -32.93 -13.35 42.36
N ALA A 55 -31.93 -12.69 41.79
CA ALA A 55 -30.57 -12.64 42.32
C ALA A 55 -30.05 -11.22 42.12
N LYS A 56 -29.55 -10.63 43.20
CA LYS A 56 -29.12 -9.23 43.29
C LYS A 56 -27.66 -9.18 42.78
N TYR A 57 -27.43 -8.74 41.55
CA TYR A 57 -26.10 -8.30 41.10
C TYR A 57 -26.26 -7.05 40.24
N ALA A 58 -26.11 -5.90 40.90
CA ALA A 58 -25.94 -4.61 40.26
C ALA A 58 -24.50 -4.55 39.69
N GLY A 59 -24.34 -4.98 38.45
CA GLY A 59 -23.13 -4.78 37.66
C GLY A 59 -23.31 -3.60 36.72
N MET A 60 -22.97 -2.39 37.18
CA MET A 60 -22.56 -1.34 36.26
C MET A 60 -21.25 -1.77 35.62
N ILE A 61 -21.14 -1.79 34.29
CA ILE A 61 -19.95 -1.31 33.57
C ILE A 61 -20.39 -0.87 32.17
N GLY A 62 -20.44 0.45 31.95
CA GLY A 62 -20.15 1.05 30.66
C GLY A 62 -18.64 1.26 30.56
N ILE A 63 -18.03 0.87 29.44
CA ILE A 63 -16.68 1.27 29.00
C ILE A 63 -16.80 1.37 27.48
N GLY A 64 -16.52 2.46 26.79
CA GLY A 64 -15.79 3.67 27.14
C GLY A 64 -15.08 4.13 25.87
N ILE A 65 -15.77 4.89 25.02
CA ILE A 65 -15.08 5.79 24.08
C ILE A 65 -14.58 6.97 24.94
N LEU A 66 -13.37 7.46 24.65
CA LEU A 66 -12.72 8.67 25.19
C LEU A 66 -11.83 8.47 26.43
N ALA A 67 -10.56 8.07 26.23
CA ALA A 67 -9.38 8.68 26.87
C ALA A 67 -8.11 7.87 26.55
N GLY A 68 -7.32 8.35 25.60
CA GLY A 68 -6.02 7.76 25.27
C GLY A 68 -5.09 8.75 24.57
N VAL A 69 -5.26 10.04 24.85
CA VAL A 69 -4.28 11.09 24.49
C VAL A 69 -3.84 11.71 25.82
N LEU A 70 -2.51 11.79 26.00
CA LEU A 70 -1.76 12.51 27.04
C LEU A 70 -1.45 11.80 28.37
N ALA A 71 -0.41 10.95 28.42
CA ALA A 71 0.41 10.74 29.63
C ALA A 71 1.72 9.98 29.33
N ALA A 72 2.73 10.66 28.78
CA ALA A 72 4.14 10.23 28.89
C ALA A 72 5.11 11.39 28.57
N TRP A 73 4.94 12.51 29.27
CA TRP A 73 6.01 13.51 29.44
C TRP A 73 6.24 13.67 30.94
N GLY A 74 7.44 13.35 31.40
CA GLY A 74 7.94 13.75 32.71
C GLY A 74 8.05 12.63 33.74
N TYR A 75 9.21 11.97 33.81
CA TYR A 75 10.07 11.96 35.01
C TYR A 75 11.35 11.14 34.73
N SER A 76 12.47 11.81 34.57
CA SER A 76 13.78 11.41 35.12
C SER A 76 14.74 12.57 34.90
N THR A 77 14.60 13.58 35.77
CA THR A 77 15.74 14.42 36.13
C THR A 77 16.58 13.65 37.15
N LEU A 78 17.88 13.97 37.18
CA LEU A 78 18.92 13.51 38.11
C LEU A 78 19.78 12.32 37.63
N TYR A 79 20.58 12.54 36.58
CA TYR A 79 22.05 12.39 36.64
C TYR A 79 22.67 13.32 35.59
N ALA A 80 23.19 14.46 36.03
CA ALA A 80 24.13 15.26 35.24
C ALA A 80 25.54 14.93 35.73
N PRO A 81 26.50 14.78 34.80
CA PRO A 81 27.77 15.44 35.02
C PRO A 81 28.24 16.28 33.82
N VAL A 82 28.55 17.53 34.18
CA VAL A 82 29.63 18.40 33.71
C VAL A 82 29.64 18.88 32.25
N ALA A 83 29.45 20.19 32.12
CA ALA A 83 29.79 20.94 30.93
C ALA A 83 31.31 21.12 30.82
N THR A 84 31.86 20.86 29.64
CA THR A 84 33.08 21.52 29.16
C THR A 84 32.80 22.06 27.76
N ASN A 85 32.76 23.39 27.66
CA ASN A 85 32.74 24.12 26.40
C ASN A 85 34.08 23.92 25.67
N THR A 86 34.06 23.59 24.37
CA THR A 86 35.09 24.05 23.42
C THR A 86 34.50 24.14 22.01
N THR A 87 34.68 25.34 21.47
CA THR A 87 34.40 25.87 20.14
C THR A 87 35.24 25.22 19.03
N SER A 88 34.63 25.11 17.84
CA SER A 88 35.18 24.97 16.47
C SER A 88 36.17 23.82 16.17
N GLU A 89 35.87 23.02 15.13
CA GLU A 89 36.48 23.18 13.80
C GLU A 89 36.07 22.06 12.83
N LYS A 90 35.90 22.47 11.58
CA LYS A 90 35.89 21.71 10.33
C LYS A 90 37.12 20.79 10.23
N THR A 91 36.99 19.57 9.69
CA THR A 91 37.91 18.95 8.70
C THR A 91 37.49 17.52 8.31
N THR A 92 37.39 17.32 7.00
CA THR A 92 37.33 16.05 6.24
C THR A 92 38.47 15.10 6.59
N THR A 93 38.24 13.78 6.65
CA THR A 93 39.18 12.76 6.10
C THR A 93 38.45 11.44 5.85
N ASP A 94 38.71 10.91 4.66
CA ASP A 94 38.28 9.66 4.04
C ASP A 94 39.16 8.46 4.48
N THR A 95 38.71 7.24 4.15
CA THR A 95 39.52 6.06 3.79
C THR A 95 39.64 4.87 4.78
N SER A 96 38.97 3.79 4.35
CA SER A 96 39.39 2.37 4.24
C SER A 96 39.24 1.34 5.37
N ASN A 97 38.62 0.21 4.94
CA ASN A 97 38.98 -1.21 5.08
C ASN A 97 39.28 -1.76 6.49
N THR A 98 38.80 -2.93 6.92
CA THR A 98 38.73 -4.23 6.22
C THR A 98 37.89 -5.18 7.08
N ASN A 99 37.32 -6.23 6.47
CA ASN A 99 37.31 -7.63 6.93
C ASN A 99 35.95 -8.33 6.84
N ASP A 100 35.92 -9.28 5.91
CA ASP A 100 35.45 -10.65 6.04
C ASP A 100 33.97 -10.91 6.40
N LYS A 101 33.25 -11.59 5.50
CA LYS A 101 33.26 -13.07 5.46
C LYS A 101 32.31 -13.59 4.38
N ASN A 102 32.85 -14.49 3.57
CA ASN A 102 32.14 -15.46 2.75
C ASN A 102 31.11 -16.22 3.63
N ILE A 103 29.82 -16.06 3.36
CA ILE A 103 28.76 -16.86 4.00
C ILE A 103 28.24 -17.87 2.98
N THR A 104 28.63 -19.12 3.23
CA THR A 104 28.09 -20.34 2.62
C THR A 104 26.60 -20.46 2.92
N ALA A 105 25.82 -20.71 1.87
CA ALA A 105 24.39 -20.97 1.95
C ALA A 105 24.09 -22.25 2.74
N VAL A 106 23.38 -22.10 3.86
CA VAL A 106 22.51 -23.11 4.46
C VAL A 106 21.28 -22.39 5.02
N GLY A 107 20.10 -22.91 4.71
CA GLY A 107 18.81 -22.21 4.83
C GLY A 107 18.54 -21.58 6.20
N ALA A 108 18.13 -20.31 6.18
CA ALA A 108 17.66 -19.59 7.34
C ALA A 108 16.39 -18.80 6.99
N LEU A 109 15.25 -19.23 7.57
CA LEU A 109 14.03 -18.44 7.71
C LEU A 109 14.22 -17.43 8.86
N GLY A 110 15.16 -16.51 8.69
CA GLY A 110 15.47 -15.48 9.67
C GLY A 110 16.22 -14.37 8.97
N VAL A 111 15.49 -13.33 8.54
CA VAL A 111 16.10 -12.11 8.03
C VAL A 111 16.52 -11.30 9.24
N ASP A 112 17.82 -11.05 9.37
CA ASP A 112 18.35 -10.09 10.33
C ASP A 112 17.75 -8.71 10.02
N THR A 113 16.83 -8.25 10.87
CA THR A 113 16.17 -6.95 10.78
C THR A 113 17.10 -5.77 11.08
N ASN A 114 18.40 -6.04 11.29
CA ASN A 114 19.44 -5.03 11.41
C ASN A 114 20.14 -4.71 10.08
N THR A 115 19.62 -5.25 8.98
CA THR A 115 20.03 -4.87 7.63
C THR A 115 19.37 -3.55 7.26
N LEU A 116 20.18 -2.57 6.88
CA LEU A 116 19.68 -1.29 6.38
C LEU A 116 18.65 -1.53 5.26
N PRO A 117 17.57 -0.74 5.21
CA PRO A 117 16.57 -0.86 4.17
C PRO A 117 17.25 -0.74 2.80
N THR A 118 17.08 -1.75 1.94
CA THR A 118 17.55 -1.65 0.56
C THR A 118 16.46 -0.95 -0.24
N ILE A 119 16.65 0.34 -0.51
CA ILE A 119 15.75 1.12 -1.35
C ILE A 119 16.02 0.81 -2.83
N GLY A 120 15.00 0.49 -3.60
CA GLY A 120 15.13 0.27 -5.03
C GLY A 120 14.00 -0.54 -5.64
N SER A 121 14.23 -1.05 -6.84
CA SER A 121 13.27 -1.92 -7.54
C SER A 121 13.23 -3.31 -6.91
N SER A 122 12.04 -3.91 -6.88
CA SER A 122 11.83 -5.33 -6.54
C SER A 122 11.37 -6.09 -7.79
N ALA A 123 11.81 -7.34 -7.97
CA ALA A 123 11.29 -8.18 -9.06
C ALA A 123 9.87 -8.68 -8.78
N SER A 124 9.40 -8.57 -7.54
CA SER A 124 8.15 -9.17 -7.06
C SER A 124 7.16 -8.17 -6.47
N LEU A 125 7.49 -6.88 -6.48
CA LEU A 125 6.61 -5.77 -6.12
C LEU A 125 6.89 -4.58 -7.03
N SER A 126 5.86 -4.11 -7.73
CA SER A 126 5.85 -2.89 -8.54
C SER A 126 4.72 -1.99 -8.10
N ILE A 127 5.01 -0.69 -8.00
CA ILE A 127 4.04 0.36 -7.71
C ILE A 127 4.11 1.38 -8.83
N MET A 128 2.95 1.73 -9.37
CA MET A 128 2.87 2.79 -10.38
C MET A 128 3.44 4.10 -9.79
N SER A 129 4.29 4.79 -10.54
CA SER A 129 4.91 6.04 -10.09
C SER A 129 4.97 7.02 -11.28
N PRO A 130 4.48 8.26 -11.14
CA PRO A 130 3.88 8.83 -9.93
C PRO A 130 2.44 8.34 -9.67
N GLN A 131 2.04 8.33 -8.40
CA GLN A 131 0.65 8.16 -7.94
C GLN A 131 -0.04 9.52 -7.79
N ARG A 132 -1.37 9.54 -7.89
CA ARG A 132 -2.16 10.70 -7.47
C ARG A 132 -2.17 10.82 -5.94
N PRO A 133 -2.20 12.03 -5.37
CA PRO A 133 -2.40 12.20 -3.93
C PRO A 133 -3.79 11.72 -3.50
N GLY A 134 -3.89 11.12 -2.32
CA GLY A 134 -5.17 10.67 -1.77
C GLY A 134 -5.05 9.61 -0.67
N ASP A 135 -6.18 8.99 -0.34
CA ASP A 135 -6.31 8.03 0.76
C ASP A 135 -6.00 6.58 0.37
N SER A 136 -5.41 6.37 -0.81
CA SER A 136 -5.10 5.03 -1.30
C SER A 136 -3.91 5.02 -2.24
N VAL A 137 -3.20 3.89 -2.31
CA VAL A 137 -2.11 3.65 -3.27
C VAL A 137 -2.47 2.44 -4.14
N ALA A 138 -2.35 2.61 -5.46
CA ALA A 138 -2.54 1.52 -6.41
C ALA A 138 -1.26 0.68 -6.53
N ILE A 139 -1.38 -0.61 -6.26
CA ILE A 139 -0.31 -1.60 -6.44
C ILE A 139 -0.44 -2.16 -7.86
N GLU A 140 0.58 -1.92 -8.67
CA GLU A 140 0.61 -2.37 -10.07
C GLU A 140 0.77 -3.90 -10.14
N SER A 141 1.72 -4.45 -9.38
CA SER A 141 1.96 -5.89 -9.32
C SER A 141 2.63 -6.29 -8.01
N ALA A 142 2.18 -7.39 -7.41
CA ALA A 142 2.71 -8.01 -6.21
C ALA A 142 2.66 -9.53 -6.39
N ILE A 143 3.81 -10.12 -6.70
CA ILE A 143 3.94 -11.57 -6.86
C ILE A 143 4.21 -12.18 -5.49
N VAL A 144 3.24 -12.94 -4.99
CA VAL A 144 3.25 -13.53 -3.65
C VAL A 144 2.92 -15.03 -3.72
N ALA A 145 3.63 -15.83 -2.94
CA ALA A 145 3.43 -17.29 -2.85
C ALA A 145 2.55 -17.71 -1.67
N VAL A 146 2.40 -16.82 -0.68
CA VAL A 146 1.58 -16.97 0.54
C VAL A 146 0.87 -15.64 0.82
N PRO A 147 -0.18 -15.62 1.67
CA PRO A 147 -0.80 -14.36 2.10
C PRO A 147 0.27 -13.37 2.59
N THR A 148 0.29 -12.18 1.99
CA THR A 148 1.36 -11.21 2.17
C THR A 148 0.76 -9.81 2.26
N TRP A 149 1.13 -9.07 3.29
CA TRP A 149 0.85 -7.65 3.43
C TRP A 149 1.75 -6.83 2.51
N ILE A 150 1.14 -5.95 1.73
CA ILE A 150 1.84 -4.83 1.10
C ILE A 150 1.60 -3.61 1.99
N VAL A 151 2.67 -3.09 2.56
CA VAL A 151 2.62 -2.02 3.55
C VAL A 151 3.24 -0.77 2.95
N VAL A 152 2.56 0.37 3.08
CA VAL A 152 3.01 1.67 2.63
C VAL A 152 3.51 2.48 3.82
N TYR A 153 4.66 3.12 3.68
CA TYR A 153 5.32 3.93 4.69
C TYR A 153 5.60 5.34 4.17
N GLU A 154 5.66 6.30 5.10
CA GLU A 154 6.33 7.58 4.84
C GLU A 154 7.80 7.33 4.46
N ASP A 155 8.31 8.13 3.52
CA ASP A 155 9.74 8.23 3.28
C ASP A 155 10.33 9.36 4.14
N LYS A 156 11.32 9.02 4.98
CA LYS A 156 12.12 9.95 5.76
C LYS A 156 13.57 9.86 5.28
N ASP A 157 13.86 10.57 4.19
CA ASP A 157 15.20 10.66 3.59
C ASP A 157 15.80 9.29 3.24
N GLY A 158 15.02 8.42 2.62
CA GLY A 158 15.42 7.06 2.25
C GLY A 158 15.28 6.03 3.37
N THR A 159 14.65 6.40 4.48
CA THR A 159 14.34 5.49 5.60
C THR A 159 12.84 5.41 5.84
N PRO A 160 12.31 4.22 6.22
CA PRO A 160 10.88 4.09 6.49
C PRO A 160 10.48 4.85 7.75
N GLY A 161 9.47 5.72 7.59
CA GLY A 161 8.82 6.45 8.68
C GLY A 161 7.63 5.69 9.27
N ASN A 162 6.50 6.40 9.45
CA ASN A 162 5.29 5.73 9.94
C ASN A 162 4.67 4.87 8.83
N ALA A 163 4.13 3.71 9.20
CA ALA A 163 3.24 2.97 8.31
C ALA A 163 1.94 3.76 8.11
N LEU A 164 1.53 3.92 6.86
CA LEU A 164 0.35 4.67 6.46
C LEU A 164 -0.84 3.75 6.17
N GLY A 165 -0.59 2.52 5.75
CA GLY A 165 -1.62 1.54 5.45
C GLY A 165 -1.02 0.19 5.04
N ALA A 166 -1.85 -0.85 5.06
CA ALA A 166 -1.49 -2.19 4.63
C ALA A 166 -2.70 -2.88 4.00
N ALA A 167 -2.46 -3.68 2.95
CA ALA A 167 -3.48 -4.55 2.38
C ALA A 167 -2.93 -5.97 2.17
N LEU A 168 -3.80 -6.96 2.36
CA LEU A 168 -3.44 -8.37 2.23
C LEU A 168 -3.61 -8.84 0.79
N PHE A 169 -2.55 -9.38 0.22
CA PHE A 169 -2.51 -9.96 -1.12
C PHE A 169 -2.41 -11.48 -1.04
N PHE A 170 -3.08 -12.15 -1.97
CA PHE A 170 -3.11 -13.61 -2.06
C PHE A 170 -2.48 -14.10 -3.36
N PRO A 171 -1.95 -15.34 -3.40
CA PRO A 171 -1.42 -15.92 -4.63
C PRO A 171 -2.44 -15.88 -5.77
N GLY A 172 -1.99 -15.44 -6.95
CA GLY A 172 -2.85 -15.27 -8.13
C GLY A 172 -3.60 -13.94 -8.22
N GLN A 173 -3.49 -13.06 -7.21
CA GLN A 173 -4.03 -11.70 -7.25
C GLN A 173 -2.87 -10.69 -7.18
N PRO A 174 -2.28 -10.32 -8.33
CA PRO A 174 -1.07 -9.50 -8.35
C PRO A 174 -1.35 -8.01 -8.14
N SER A 175 -2.54 -7.51 -8.42
CA SER A 175 -2.84 -6.07 -8.33
C SER A 175 -3.91 -5.79 -7.28
N GLY A 176 -3.93 -4.56 -6.79
CA GLY A 176 -4.85 -4.16 -5.74
C GLY A 176 -4.61 -2.73 -5.27
N THR A 177 -5.25 -2.39 -4.17
CA THR A 177 -5.18 -1.05 -3.58
C THR A 177 -4.88 -1.18 -2.09
N VAL A 178 -4.00 -0.33 -1.60
CA VAL A 178 -3.76 -0.17 -0.16
C VAL A 178 -4.51 1.07 0.30
N GLU A 179 -5.49 0.90 1.16
CA GLU A 179 -6.16 2.01 1.85
C GLU A 179 -5.23 2.59 2.94
N LEU A 180 -5.24 3.90 3.08
CA LEU A 180 -4.36 4.63 3.98
C LEU A 180 -5.13 5.26 5.14
N LEU A 181 -4.54 5.20 6.33
CA LEU A 181 -4.99 5.88 7.54
C LEU A 181 -4.66 7.39 7.51
N ARG A 182 -3.78 7.80 6.59
CA ARG A 182 -3.42 9.19 6.32
C ARG A 182 -3.11 9.33 4.84
N SER A 183 -3.72 10.34 4.21
CA SER A 183 -3.55 10.62 2.79
C SER A 183 -2.10 10.88 2.42
N THR A 184 -1.72 10.44 1.22
CA THR A 184 -0.48 10.90 0.58
C THR A 184 -0.62 12.36 0.14
N VAL A 185 0.53 13.03 0.03
CA VAL A 185 0.61 14.45 -0.32
C VAL A 185 1.43 14.61 -1.59
N SER A 186 0.93 15.42 -2.52
CA SER A 186 1.62 15.74 -3.77
C SER A 186 3.01 16.35 -3.49
N GLY A 187 3.99 15.96 -4.29
CA GLY A 187 5.39 16.36 -4.16
C GLY A 187 6.19 15.56 -3.13
N LYS A 188 5.63 14.51 -2.52
CA LYS A 188 6.34 13.62 -1.59
C LYS A 188 6.64 12.25 -2.19
N SER A 189 7.63 11.59 -1.60
CA SER A 189 7.96 10.19 -1.85
C SER A 189 7.48 9.32 -0.69
N TYR A 190 7.23 8.05 -0.99
CA TYR A 190 6.77 7.03 -0.07
C TYR A 190 7.45 5.71 -0.39
N LEU A 191 7.46 4.80 0.58
CA LEU A 191 8.08 3.49 0.43
C LEU A 191 7.03 2.40 0.59
N ALA A 192 7.19 1.29 -0.13
CA ALA A 192 6.39 0.10 0.09
C ALA A 192 7.25 -1.15 0.26
N VAL A 193 6.74 -2.09 1.03
CA VAL A 193 7.46 -3.31 1.39
C VAL A 193 6.49 -4.47 1.59
N LYS A 194 7.00 -5.69 1.45
CA LYS A 194 6.25 -6.93 1.70
C LYS A 194 6.49 -7.46 3.11
N GLN A 195 5.43 -7.80 3.80
CA GLN A 195 5.47 -8.56 5.06
C GLN A 195 4.59 -9.80 4.95
N GLN A 196 5.07 -10.94 5.42
CA GLN A 196 4.33 -12.19 5.40
C GLN A 196 3.31 -12.20 6.53
N ASP A 197 2.06 -12.54 6.20
CA ASP A 197 1.03 -12.80 7.20
C ASP A 197 1.39 -14.03 8.04
N ASN A 198 1.25 -13.92 9.36
CA ASN A 198 1.52 -15.02 10.29
C ASN A 198 0.41 -16.10 10.31
N GLY A 199 -0.66 -15.93 9.52
CA GLY A 199 -1.82 -16.82 9.41
C GLY A 199 -3.08 -16.30 10.11
N ASP A 200 -2.99 -15.22 10.89
CA ASP A 200 -4.14 -14.64 11.60
C ASP A 200 -4.94 -13.62 10.77
N ARG A 201 -4.42 -13.21 9.60
CA ARG A 201 -5.01 -12.23 8.68
C ARG A 201 -5.26 -10.88 9.32
N LYS A 202 -4.45 -10.51 10.32
CA LYS A 202 -4.48 -9.22 11.00
C LYS A 202 -3.10 -8.60 10.94
N PHE A 203 -3.03 -7.48 10.22
CA PHE A 203 -1.77 -6.77 10.09
C PHE A 203 -1.19 -6.37 11.45
N SER A 204 0.05 -6.77 11.70
CA SER A 204 0.84 -6.41 12.87
C SER A 204 2.27 -6.08 12.47
N LEU A 205 2.67 -4.82 12.69
CA LEU A 205 4.07 -4.37 12.50
C LEU A 205 5.09 -5.16 13.34
N LYS A 206 4.63 -5.82 14.40
CA LYS A 206 5.49 -6.57 15.33
C LYS A 206 5.56 -8.05 14.95
N ASP A 207 4.44 -8.61 14.53
CA ASP A 207 4.30 -10.07 14.41
C ASP A 207 4.38 -10.55 12.95
N ASP A 208 4.14 -9.68 11.97
CA ASP A 208 4.33 -9.98 10.54
C ASP A 208 5.77 -9.71 10.11
N ALA A 209 6.42 -10.72 9.54
CA ALA A 209 7.84 -10.67 9.20
C ALA A 209 8.08 -10.06 7.82
N TYR A 210 9.13 -9.25 7.66
CA TYR A 210 9.54 -8.78 6.34
C TYR A 210 9.94 -9.92 5.41
N LEU A 211 9.47 -9.85 4.16
CA LEU A 211 9.89 -10.76 3.11
C LEU A 211 11.16 -10.22 2.44
N ALA A 212 12.21 -11.02 2.44
CA ALA A 212 13.44 -10.72 1.72
C ALA A 212 13.41 -11.25 0.28
N GLU A 213 14.02 -10.48 -0.62
CA GLU A 213 14.37 -10.86 -1.98
C GLU A 213 15.89 -10.91 -2.06
N ASN A 214 16.46 -12.06 -2.48
CA ASN A 214 17.91 -12.28 -2.52
C ASN A 214 18.62 -11.97 -1.18
N GLY A 215 17.97 -12.30 -0.06
CA GLY A 215 18.50 -12.08 1.30
C GLY A 215 18.40 -10.64 1.80
N LYS A 216 17.74 -9.72 1.08
CA LYS A 216 17.55 -8.33 1.48
C LYS A 216 16.08 -7.93 1.48
N VAL A 217 15.67 -7.12 2.45
CA VAL A 217 14.33 -6.49 2.42
C VAL A 217 14.35 -5.35 1.40
N MET A 218 13.48 -5.46 0.40
CA MET A 218 13.38 -4.49 -0.68
C MET A 218 12.26 -3.48 -0.38
N TRP A 219 12.63 -2.21 -0.33
CA TRP A 219 11.73 -1.08 -0.14
C TRP A 219 11.58 -0.38 -1.48
N VAL A 220 10.37 -0.44 -2.04
CA VAL A 220 10.07 0.11 -3.36
C VAL A 220 9.62 1.57 -3.20
N PRO A 221 10.41 2.55 -3.67
CA PRO A 221 10.01 3.95 -3.61
C PRO A 221 9.00 4.28 -4.71
N PHE A 222 8.09 5.20 -4.42
CA PHE A 222 7.22 5.81 -5.42
C PHE A 222 6.95 7.28 -5.08
N GLU A 223 6.71 8.08 -6.13
CA GLU A 223 6.42 9.50 -6.01
C GLU A 223 4.91 9.74 -6.06
N VAL A 224 4.47 10.84 -5.44
CA VAL A 224 3.08 11.31 -5.51
C VAL A 224 3.05 12.68 -6.16
N LYS A 225 2.28 12.86 -7.23
CA LYS A 225 2.17 14.11 -7.99
C LYS A 225 0.72 14.43 -8.33
#